data_AF-A0AA51L2A4-F1
#
_entry.id   AF-A0AA51L2A4-F1
#
_cell.length_a   1.000
_cell.length_b   1.000
_cell.length_c   1.000
_cell.angle_alpha   90.00
_cell.angle_beta   90.00
_cell.angle_gamma   90.00
#
_symmetry.space_group_name_H-M   'P 1'
#
loop_
_entity.id
_entity.type
_entity.pdbx_description
1 polymer ?
#
loop_
_entity_poly.entity_id
_entity_poly.type
_entity_poly.pdbx_seq_one_letter_code
_entity_poly.pdbx_strand_id
1 'polypeptide(L)'
;MASLGDYYPTDLGYPDNSDITFLHCYGHDNYSANFAMSAVERPQITSCLVERAGHPDASKTHTYVDPGYGINMMGTNYSKALDALFQGNTIRGNKRKGIDAHSSGGMIATDNFISDSMVCGIFYEWTNAVQYSRDSIIANNKIVNCGYAKNPIAAIALDGEQGGTKKAQELNALVKNNHIKKCFGTYGIIFAGAFDRVSIEGNLIHGVPDQLDKTITTFTPYGIYCGYSVATQPNFTGNVNNNEVDFEDTAVPVGIMVRNLQEGSVMGNTVKLTHNSVKNGIRLWNCDRVGAVGNTVRLGTFGEPLTPETNGKVLANTLSGGNAVYQPIQGQPIAFRITANSGNGVVTYKAGDQFLDSIVSDPNGLAINLKNVSPGTNPLVKVIDASSGGLTAGSTVMGYYYIRSAAHTQVVIGIKASPSSSHTSFNTLIKGGLDIEITI
;
A
#
# COMPACT_ATOMS: atom_id res chain seq x y z
N MET A 1 -11.33 27.05 -17.37
CA MET A 1 -12.49 26.46 -18.06
C MET A 1 -13.70 26.70 -17.16
N ALA A 2 -14.63 27.54 -17.60
CA ALA A 2 -15.90 27.73 -16.90
C ALA A 2 -16.79 26.50 -17.16
N SER A 3 -17.27 25.86 -16.10
CA SER A 3 -18.24 24.76 -16.17
C SER A 3 -19.58 25.31 -16.68
N LEU A 4 -20.03 24.85 -17.84
CA LEU A 4 -21.29 25.24 -18.48
C LEU A 4 -22.54 24.63 -17.80
N GLY A 5 -22.54 24.48 -16.48
CA GLY A 5 -23.67 23.93 -15.72
C GLY A 5 -23.98 24.67 -14.43
N ASP A 6 -23.00 25.37 -13.86
CA ASP A 6 -23.16 25.99 -12.55
C ASP A 6 -22.79 27.47 -12.62
N TYR A 7 -23.78 28.33 -12.51
CA TYR A 7 -23.55 29.75 -12.26
C TYR A 7 -23.25 29.93 -10.77
N TYR A 8 -21.99 30.19 -10.46
CA TYR A 8 -21.57 30.56 -9.11
C TYR A 8 -21.25 32.05 -9.08
N PRO A 9 -21.93 32.84 -8.24
CA PRO A 9 -21.61 34.24 -8.09
C PRO A 9 -20.19 34.38 -7.52
N THR A 10 -19.31 35.01 -8.30
CA THR A 10 -18.00 35.46 -7.83
C THR A 10 -18.17 36.80 -7.13
N ASP A 11 -17.58 36.93 -5.94
CA ASP A 11 -17.61 38.15 -5.10
C ASP A 11 -19.05 38.59 -4.75
N LEU A 12 -19.68 37.82 -3.85
CA LEU A 12 -21.04 38.12 -3.38
C LEU A 12 -21.13 39.47 -2.63
N GLY A 13 -20.02 40.08 -2.23
CA GLY A 13 -20.01 41.34 -1.48
C GLY A 13 -20.65 41.26 -0.08
N TYR A 14 -21.03 40.06 0.37
CA TYR A 14 -21.59 39.78 1.69
C TYR A 14 -20.66 38.84 2.47
N PRO A 15 -20.67 38.89 3.82
CA PRO A 15 -19.93 37.93 4.65
C PRO A 15 -20.35 36.49 4.37
N ASP A 16 -19.39 35.56 4.47
CA ASP A 16 -19.64 34.13 4.39
C ASP A 16 -20.63 33.69 5.49
N ASN A 17 -21.49 32.73 5.20
CA ASN A 17 -22.38 32.14 6.19
C ASN A 17 -21.62 31.20 7.12
N SER A 18 -22.24 30.78 8.22
CA SER A 18 -21.66 29.77 9.10
C SER A 18 -22.72 28.87 9.74
N ASP A 19 -22.31 27.68 10.17
CA ASP A 19 -23.08 26.76 11.02
C ASP A 19 -24.45 26.33 10.44
N ILE A 20 -24.51 26.17 9.12
CA ILE A 20 -25.71 25.68 8.42
C ILE A 20 -25.74 24.15 8.50
N THR A 21 -26.85 23.58 8.98
CA THR A 21 -27.04 22.13 9.08
C THR A 21 -28.24 21.65 8.27
N PHE A 22 -28.02 20.66 7.41
CA PHE A 22 -29.05 19.84 6.79
C PHE A 22 -29.10 18.49 7.52
N LEU A 23 -30.23 18.20 8.17
CA LEU A 23 -30.41 17.00 8.99
C LEU A 23 -31.65 16.24 8.51
N HIS A 24 -31.50 14.93 8.23
CA HIS A 24 -32.60 14.07 7.79
C HIS A 24 -33.32 14.57 6.52
N CYS A 25 -32.60 15.25 5.63
CA CYS A 25 -33.15 15.74 4.38
C CYS A 25 -33.05 14.68 3.27
N TYR A 26 -33.90 14.81 2.26
CA TYR A 26 -33.82 14.04 1.02
C TYR A 26 -33.51 14.98 -0.15
N GLY A 27 -32.29 14.91 -0.68
CA GLY A 27 -31.88 15.62 -1.89
C GLY A 27 -31.87 14.66 -3.07
N HIS A 28 -32.63 14.94 -4.12
CA HIS A 28 -32.73 14.03 -5.27
C HIS A 28 -33.03 14.71 -6.60
N ASP A 29 -32.60 14.06 -7.69
CA ASP A 29 -32.96 14.40 -9.07
C ASP A 29 -32.63 15.85 -9.48
N ASN A 30 -31.66 16.48 -8.81
CA ASN A 30 -31.19 17.80 -9.19
C ASN A 30 -30.26 17.71 -10.40
N TYR A 31 -30.37 18.67 -11.31
CA TYR A 31 -29.58 18.70 -12.54
C TYR A 31 -28.07 18.73 -12.25
N SER A 32 -27.63 19.57 -11.30
CA SER A 32 -26.21 19.68 -10.96
C SER A 32 -25.83 18.99 -9.66
N ALA A 33 -26.25 19.54 -8.51
CA ALA A 33 -25.94 19.01 -7.20
C ALA A 33 -27.20 18.93 -6.32
N ASN A 34 -27.30 17.91 -5.47
CA ASN A 34 -28.40 17.84 -4.50
C ASN A 34 -28.17 18.77 -3.31
N PHE A 35 -26.92 18.92 -2.87
CA PHE A 35 -26.50 19.92 -1.90
C PHE A 35 -25.25 20.63 -2.43
N ALA A 36 -25.27 21.96 -2.49
CA ALA A 36 -24.14 22.77 -2.94
C ALA A 36 -23.78 23.79 -1.86
N MET A 37 -22.49 23.86 -1.51
CA MET A 37 -21.96 24.72 -0.46
C MET A 37 -20.82 25.59 -1.02
N SER A 38 -21.00 26.90 -0.90
CA SER A 38 -20.01 27.92 -1.23
C SER A 38 -20.20 29.08 -0.24
N ALA A 39 -19.12 29.80 0.07
CA ALA A 39 -19.15 30.92 1.02
C ALA A 39 -19.79 30.55 2.37
N VAL A 40 -19.34 29.44 2.97
CA VAL A 40 -19.90 28.93 4.23
C VAL A 40 -18.85 28.21 5.09
N GLU A 41 -18.79 28.57 6.36
CA GLU A 41 -17.95 27.91 7.35
C GLU A 41 -18.76 26.88 8.15
N ARG A 42 -18.18 25.70 8.38
CA ARG A 42 -18.78 24.59 9.14
C ARG A 42 -20.18 24.14 8.65
N PRO A 43 -20.43 24.00 7.33
CA PRO A 43 -21.69 23.43 6.89
C PRO A 43 -21.75 21.92 7.23
N GLN A 44 -22.94 21.43 7.57
CA GLN A 44 -23.14 20.03 7.95
C GLN A 44 -24.26 19.40 7.11
N ILE A 45 -24.01 18.18 6.62
CA ILE A 45 -25.02 17.33 6.00
C ILE A 45 -24.98 16.00 6.71
N THR A 46 -26.02 15.72 7.48
CA THR A 46 -26.03 14.62 8.44
C THR A 46 -27.28 13.77 8.28
N SER A 47 -27.07 12.45 8.17
CA SER A 47 -28.16 11.47 8.09
C SER A 47 -29.17 11.77 6.97
N CYS A 48 -28.69 12.31 5.84
CA CYS A 48 -29.49 12.61 4.67
C CYS A 48 -29.47 11.45 3.66
N LEU A 49 -30.51 11.43 2.83
CA LEU A 49 -30.57 10.62 1.62
C LEU A 49 -30.25 11.51 0.41
N VAL A 50 -29.30 11.11 -0.42
CA VAL A 50 -28.78 11.90 -1.54
C VAL A 50 -28.74 11.04 -2.81
N GLU A 51 -29.56 11.35 -3.81
CA GLU A 51 -29.75 10.44 -4.94
C GLU A 51 -29.81 11.10 -6.31
N ARG A 52 -29.33 10.38 -7.35
CA ARG A 52 -29.63 10.68 -8.76
C ARG A 52 -29.32 12.10 -9.22
N ALA A 53 -28.31 12.77 -8.65
CA ALA A 53 -27.88 14.07 -9.17
C ALA A 53 -27.28 13.90 -10.58
N GLY A 54 -27.59 14.83 -11.48
CA GLY A 54 -26.96 14.96 -12.79
C GLY A 54 -27.92 15.11 -13.97
N HIS A 55 -27.34 15.47 -15.12
CA HIS A 55 -28.10 15.58 -16.36
C HIS A 55 -28.75 14.22 -16.72
N PRO A 56 -30.03 14.17 -17.12
CA PRO A 56 -30.72 12.92 -17.47
C PRO A 56 -29.95 12.12 -18.54
N ASP A 57 -29.50 12.82 -19.59
CA ASP A 57 -28.70 12.26 -20.69
C ASP A 57 -27.23 11.94 -20.35
N ALA A 58 -26.73 12.26 -19.15
CA ALA A 58 -25.37 11.88 -18.78
C ALA A 58 -25.23 10.35 -18.72
N SER A 59 -24.23 9.83 -19.43
CA SER A 59 -23.96 8.40 -19.58
C SER A 59 -22.53 8.05 -19.19
N LYS A 60 -22.33 6.84 -18.66
CA LYS A 60 -21.01 6.30 -18.34
C LYS A 60 -20.05 6.22 -19.54
N THR A 61 -20.57 6.23 -20.76
CA THR A 61 -19.77 6.18 -21.99
C THR A 61 -19.26 7.54 -22.46
N HIS A 62 -19.76 8.63 -21.88
CA HIS A 62 -19.31 9.97 -22.22
C HIS A 62 -17.85 10.19 -21.79
N THR A 63 -17.10 10.94 -22.60
CA THR A 63 -15.73 11.35 -22.25
C THR A 63 -15.72 12.19 -20.97
N TYR A 64 -16.71 13.07 -20.81
CA TYR A 64 -16.94 13.82 -19.58
C TYR A 64 -18.38 13.58 -19.14
N VAL A 65 -18.55 12.90 -18.00
CA VAL A 65 -19.86 12.77 -17.35
C VAL A 65 -20.03 14.01 -16.48
N ASP A 66 -20.91 14.93 -16.85
CA ASP A 66 -21.09 16.21 -16.15
C ASP A 66 -22.47 16.82 -16.49
N PRO A 67 -23.14 17.53 -15.56
CA PRO A 67 -22.94 17.54 -14.10
C PRO A 67 -23.58 16.33 -13.39
N GLY A 68 -23.45 16.27 -12.06
CA GLY A 68 -24.10 15.25 -11.24
C GLY A 68 -23.36 14.91 -9.94
N TYR A 69 -23.44 15.83 -8.98
CA TYR A 69 -22.79 15.74 -7.68
C TYR A 69 -23.81 15.43 -6.58
N GLY A 70 -23.59 14.41 -5.76
CA GLY A 70 -24.46 14.21 -4.60
C GLY A 70 -24.35 15.40 -3.65
N ILE A 71 -23.15 15.59 -3.11
CA ILE A 71 -22.80 16.73 -2.27
C ILE A 71 -21.65 17.47 -2.94
N ASN A 72 -21.76 18.79 -3.04
CA ASN A 72 -20.75 19.65 -3.63
C ASN A 72 -20.32 20.73 -2.64
N MET A 73 -19.01 20.85 -2.44
CA MET A 73 -18.34 21.81 -1.57
C MET A 73 -17.28 22.54 -2.38
N MET A 74 -17.35 23.87 -2.48
CA MET A 74 -16.45 24.61 -3.36
C MET A 74 -15.75 25.78 -2.70
N GLY A 75 -14.55 26.04 -3.20
CA GLY A 75 -13.89 27.34 -3.10
C GLY A 75 -14.06 28.18 -4.35
N THR A 76 -14.17 29.49 -4.16
CA THR A 76 -13.92 30.52 -5.19
C THR A 76 -12.66 31.33 -4.81
N ASN A 77 -12.25 32.30 -5.64
CA ASN A 77 -11.14 33.20 -5.32
C ASN A 77 -11.48 34.19 -4.20
N TYR A 78 -12.76 34.31 -3.81
CA TYR A 78 -13.26 35.32 -2.88
C TYR A 78 -13.80 34.68 -1.59
N SER A 79 -14.62 33.64 -1.73
CA SER A 79 -15.27 32.92 -0.62
C SER A 79 -15.10 31.41 -0.77
N LYS A 80 -14.97 30.68 0.34
CA LYS A 80 -14.78 29.22 0.32
C LYS A 80 -15.72 28.51 1.29
N ALA A 81 -16.08 27.28 0.96
CA ALA A 81 -16.60 26.37 1.96
C ALA A 81 -15.45 25.81 2.81
N LEU A 82 -15.58 25.86 4.13
CA LEU A 82 -14.55 25.42 5.08
C LEU A 82 -15.16 24.52 6.17
N ASP A 83 -14.37 23.57 6.68
CA ASP A 83 -14.64 22.76 7.86
C ASP A 83 -15.97 21.98 7.79
N ALA A 84 -16.32 21.49 6.60
CA ALA A 84 -17.59 20.81 6.37
C ALA A 84 -17.63 19.41 6.99
N LEU A 85 -18.79 19.02 7.54
CA LEU A 85 -19.06 17.68 8.05
C LEU A 85 -20.13 16.98 7.22
N PHE A 86 -19.75 15.88 6.56
CA PHE A 86 -20.67 14.97 5.86
C PHE A 86 -20.69 13.64 6.60
N GLN A 87 -21.75 13.41 7.40
CA GLN A 87 -21.82 12.26 8.30
C GLN A 87 -23.07 11.41 8.12
N GLY A 88 -22.91 10.09 8.08
CA GLY A 88 -24.04 9.16 8.20
C GLY A 88 -25.01 9.21 7.02
N ASN A 89 -24.59 9.73 5.87
CA ASN A 89 -25.45 9.90 4.71
C ASN A 89 -25.51 8.63 3.84
N THR A 90 -26.63 8.46 3.15
CA THR A 90 -26.74 7.51 2.04
C THR A 90 -26.68 8.29 0.72
N ILE A 91 -25.62 8.11 -0.06
CA ILE A 91 -25.34 8.85 -1.28
C ILE A 91 -25.27 7.87 -2.45
N ARG A 92 -26.22 7.88 -3.39
CA ARG A 92 -26.25 6.86 -4.45
C ARG A 92 -26.75 7.30 -5.81
N GLY A 93 -26.25 6.65 -6.86
CA GLY A 93 -26.75 6.80 -8.22
C GLY A 93 -26.47 8.17 -8.86
N ASN A 94 -25.49 8.93 -8.34
CA ASN A 94 -25.13 10.22 -8.90
C ASN A 94 -24.35 10.04 -10.21
N LYS A 95 -24.67 10.85 -11.22
CA LYS A 95 -24.07 10.69 -12.56
C LYS A 95 -22.57 10.91 -12.54
N ARG A 96 -22.04 11.84 -11.73
CA ARG A 96 -20.61 12.14 -11.70
C ARG A 96 -19.96 11.67 -10.40
N LYS A 97 -20.19 12.37 -9.29
CA LYS A 97 -19.49 12.15 -8.01
C LYS A 97 -20.47 12.01 -6.85
N GLY A 98 -20.14 11.18 -5.87
CA GLY A 98 -20.89 11.11 -4.62
C GLY A 98 -20.71 12.40 -3.80
N ILE A 99 -19.46 12.69 -3.44
CA ILE A 99 -19.03 13.92 -2.79
C ILE A 99 -17.96 14.57 -3.67
N ASP A 100 -18.13 15.84 -3.98
CA ASP A 100 -17.19 16.66 -4.73
C ASP A 100 -16.79 17.88 -3.93
N ALA A 101 -15.52 17.95 -3.56
CA ALA A 101 -14.98 19.02 -2.76
C ALA A 101 -13.77 19.63 -3.47
N HIS A 102 -14.03 20.64 -4.29
CA HIS A 102 -12.99 21.39 -4.98
C HIS A 102 -12.56 22.58 -4.15
N SER A 103 -11.25 22.73 -3.91
CA SER A 103 -10.69 23.98 -3.39
C SER A 103 -11.26 24.46 -2.06
N SER A 104 -11.68 23.51 -1.25
CA SER A 104 -12.26 23.72 0.05
C SER A 104 -11.29 23.24 1.13
N GLY A 105 -11.43 23.70 2.37
CA GLY A 105 -10.55 23.31 3.48
C GLY A 105 -11.35 22.56 4.55
N GLY A 106 -10.73 21.61 5.25
CA GLY A 106 -11.33 21.05 6.46
C GLY A 106 -12.44 20.02 6.25
N MET A 107 -12.56 19.38 5.07
CA MET A 107 -13.66 18.44 4.83
C MET A 107 -13.51 17.17 5.69
N ILE A 108 -14.55 16.86 6.47
CA ILE A 108 -14.72 15.59 7.18
C ILE A 108 -15.87 14.81 6.54
N ALA A 109 -15.55 13.70 5.88
CA ALA A 109 -16.52 12.74 5.36
C ALA A 109 -16.42 11.43 6.14
N THR A 110 -17.41 11.16 7.00
CA THR A 110 -17.40 9.97 7.88
C THR A 110 -18.70 9.20 7.92
N ASP A 111 -18.60 7.88 8.10
CA ASP A 111 -19.75 6.99 8.30
C ASP A 111 -20.80 7.04 7.17
N ASN A 112 -20.42 7.44 5.95
CA ASN A 112 -21.32 7.50 4.82
C ASN A 112 -21.37 6.16 4.07
N PHE A 113 -22.54 5.84 3.53
CA PHE A 113 -22.69 4.83 2.49
C PHE A 113 -22.78 5.52 1.13
N ILE A 114 -21.77 5.29 0.28
CA ILE A 114 -21.67 5.91 -1.05
C ILE A 114 -21.71 4.80 -2.10
N SER A 115 -22.62 4.87 -3.06
CA SER A 115 -22.68 3.88 -4.14
C SER A 115 -23.02 4.43 -5.51
N ASP A 116 -22.70 3.64 -6.54
CA ASP A 116 -23.22 3.82 -7.90
C ASP A 116 -22.98 5.23 -8.46
N SER A 117 -21.81 5.80 -8.15
CA SER A 117 -21.38 7.09 -8.69
C SER A 117 -20.41 6.86 -9.84
N MET A 118 -20.74 7.32 -11.05
CA MET A 118 -20.06 6.84 -12.27
C MET A 118 -18.58 7.22 -12.32
N VAL A 119 -18.20 8.40 -11.84
CA VAL A 119 -16.82 8.92 -11.97
C VAL A 119 -16.04 8.78 -10.68
N CYS A 120 -16.62 9.16 -9.54
CA CYS A 120 -15.92 9.11 -8.25
C CYS A 120 -16.85 8.89 -7.05
N GLY A 121 -16.35 8.27 -5.99
CA GLY A 121 -17.03 8.25 -4.69
C GLY A 121 -16.87 9.59 -3.98
N ILE A 122 -15.65 9.88 -3.54
CA ILE A 122 -15.26 11.13 -2.85
C ILE A 122 -14.09 11.77 -3.60
N PHE A 123 -14.24 13.02 -3.98
CA PHE A 123 -13.23 13.79 -4.70
C PHE A 123 -12.85 15.04 -3.89
N TYR A 124 -11.56 15.23 -3.61
CA TYR A 124 -11.04 16.31 -2.79
C TYR A 124 -9.75 16.90 -3.36
N GLU A 125 -9.84 17.84 -4.30
CA GLU A 125 -8.67 18.33 -5.03
C GLU A 125 -8.59 19.86 -5.06
N TRP A 126 -7.36 20.35 -5.11
CA TRP A 126 -7.05 21.74 -5.40
C TRP A 126 -7.55 22.14 -6.80
N THR A 127 -7.68 23.45 -7.05
CA THR A 127 -8.01 23.99 -8.39
C THR A 127 -6.93 24.91 -8.94
N ASN A 128 -6.30 25.72 -8.08
CA ASN A 128 -5.18 26.59 -8.44
C ASN A 128 -4.40 27.02 -7.16
N ALA A 129 -3.33 27.79 -7.34
CA ALA A 129 -2.40 28.18 -6.27
C ALA A 129 -3.01 29.02 -5.13
N VAL A 130 -4.17 29.65 -5.32
CA VAL A 130 -4.89 30.37 -4.25
C VAL A 130 -6.08 29.57 -3.69
N GLN A 131 -6.32 28.38 -4.26
CA GLN A 131 -7.45 27.52 -4.03
C GLN A 131 -7.01 26.06 -3.79
N TYR A 132 -6.13 25.88 -2.79
CA TYR A 132 -5.63 24.57 -2.36
C TYR A 132 -6.61 23.85 -1.42
N SER A 133 -6.49 22.52 -1.41
CA SER A 133 -7.16 21.61 -0.49
C SER A 133 -6.26 21.34 0.72
N ARG A 134 -6.83 21.25 1.93
CA ARG A 134 -6.10 20.97 3.17
C ARG A 134 -7.01 20.46 4.28
N ASP A 135 -6.41 19.75 5.25
CA ASP A 135 -7.03 19.32 6.51
C ASP A 135 -8.26 18.42 6.31
N SER A 136 -8.14 17.39 5.46
CA SER A 136 -9.28 16.48 5.21
C SER A 136 -9.23 15.19 6.03
N ILE A 137 -10.41 14.72 6.45
CA ILE A 137 -10.59 13.42 7.09
C ILE A 137 -11.66 12.65 6.31
N ILE A 138 -11.27 11.54 5.70
CA ILE A 138 -12.18 10.63 4.99
C ILE A 138 -12.12 9.28 5.69
N ALA A 139 -13.06 9.03 6.59
CA ALA A 139 -12.98 7.91 7.51
C ALA A 139 -14.24 7.06 7.62
N ASN A 140 -14.11 5.76 7.88
CA ASN A 140 -15.23 4.86 8.20
C ASN A 140 -16.36 4.83 7.15
N ASN A 141 -16.10 5.21 5.91
CA ASN A 141 -17.11 5.18 4.85
C ASN A 141 -17.17 3.79 4.21
N LYS A 142 -18.36 3.43 3.73
CA LYS A 142 -18.56 2.27 2.85
C LYS A 142 -18.82 2.76 1.42
N ILE A 143 -17.89 2.51 0.51
CA ILE A 143 -17.95 3.00 -0.88
C ILE A 143 -18.07 1.79 -1.82
N VAL A 144 -19.13 1.73 -2.60
CA VAL A 144 -19.47 0.53 -3.39
C VAL A 144 -19.82 0.87 -4.83
N ASN A 145 -19.24 0.14 -5.79
CA ASN A 145 -19.60 0.28 -7.20
C ASN A 145 -19.43 1.72 -7.73
N CYS A 146 -18.33 2.39 -7.37
CA CYS A 146 -17.99 3.73 -7.83
C CYS A 146 -16.86 3.71 -8.86
N GLY A 147 -16.85 4.67 -9.78
CA GLY A 147 -15.80 4.79 -10.80
C GLY A 147 -15.93 3.72 -11.89
N TYR A 148 -16.96 3.78 -12.71
CA TYR A 148 -17.22 2.84 -13.82
C TYR A 148 -17.56 3.56 -15.13
N ALA A 149 -17.39 4.89 -15.17
CA ALA A 149 -17.39 5.67 -16.40
C ALA A 149 -16.18 5.35 -17.28
N LYS A 150 -16.22 5.79 -18.54
CA LYS A 150 -15.11 5.70 -19.51
C LYS A 150 -13.81 6.30 -18.96
N ASN A 151 -13.93 7.41 -18.22
CA ASN A 151 -12.82 8.10 -17.56
C ASN A 151 -13.10 8.18 -16.03
N PRO A 152 -12.94 7.07 -15.29
CA PRO A 152 -13.22 7.04 -13.86
C PRO A 152 -12.07 7.72 -13.10
N ILE A 153 -12.36 8.40 -12.00
CA ILE A 153 -11.31 9.07 -11.20
C ILE A 153 -10.78 8.11 -10.14
N ALA A 154 -11.61 7.75 -9.15
CA ALA A 154 -11.25 6.89 -8.02
C ALA A 154 -12.50 6.55 -7.17
N ALA A 155 -12.37 5.66 -6.18
CA ALA A 155 -13.32 5.66 -5.06
C ALA A 155 -13.08 6.87 -4.16
N ILE A 156 -11.82 7.17 -3.86
CA ILE A 156 -11.37 8.33 -3.09
C ILE A 156 -10.19 8.97 -3.85
N ALA A 157 -10.32 10.24 -4.22
CA ALA A 157 -9.24 11.02 -4.82
C ALA A 157 -8.94 12.25 -3.98
N LEU A 158 -7.67 12.48 -3.69
CA LEU A 158 -7.16 13.68 -3.04
C LEU A 158 -5.92 14.20 -3.75
N ASP A 159 -5.81 15.50 -3.94
CA ASP A 159 -4.66 16.12 -4.63
C ASP A 159 -4.40 17.54 -4.13
N GLY A 160 -3.14 17.83 -3.82
CA GLY A 160 -2.63 19.16 -3.46
C GLY A 160 -2.01 19.86 -4.66
N GLU A 161 -1.43 21.05 -4.47
CA GLU A 161 -0.92 21.85 -5.59
C GLU A 161 0.21 21.14 -6.37
N GLN A 162 -0.05 20.84 -7.65
CA GLN A 162 0.94 20.27 -8.56
C GLN A 162 1.96 21.33 -9.00
N GLY A 163 3.24 21.00 -8.99
CA GLY A 163 4.32 21.98 -9.24
C GLY A 163 4.57 22.95 -8.08
N GLY A 164 3.78 22.86 -7.00
CA GLY A 164 3.83 23.78 -5.88
C GLY A 164 4.93 23.50 -4.86
N THR A 165 5.14 24.46 -3.96
CA THR A 165 6.04 24.32 -2.80
C THR A 165 5.51 23.32 -1.77
N LYS A 166 6.36 22.88 -0.81
CA LYS A 166 5.92 22.05 0.32
C LYS A 166 4.68 22.58 1.03
N LYS A 167 4.65 23.89 1.30
CA LYS A 167 3.52 24.57 1.95
C LYS A 167 2.24 24.51 1.11
N ALA A 168 2.36 24.60 -0.20
CA ALA A 168 1.21 24.58 -1.10
C ALA A 168 0.66 23.16 -1.34
N GLN A 169 1.50 22.14 -1.12
CA GLN A 169 1.11 20.74 -1.13
C GLN A 169 0.61 20.24 0.22
N GLU A 170 0.53 21.08 1.25
CA GLU A 170 0.10 20.67 2.59
C GLU A 170 -1.38 20.29 2.62
N LEU A 171 -1.65 19.02 2.28
CA LEU A 171 -2.97 18.42 2.30
C LEU A 171 -3.40 18.07 3.71
N ASN A 172 -2.46 17.70 4.59
CA ASN A 172 -2.72 17.25 5.97
C ASN A 172 -3.97 16.34 6.04
N ALA A 173 -3.94 15.23 5.28
CA ALA A 173 -5.12 14.41 5.03
C ALA A 173 -5.04 13.04 5.68
N LEU A 174 -6.17 12.55 6.17
CA LEU A 174 -6.32 11.20 6.72
C LEU A 174 -7.40 10.43 5.95
N VAL A 175 -7.02 9.32 5.31
CA VAL A 175 -7.95 8.38 4.66
C VAL A 175 -7.93 7.07 5.44
N LYS A 176 -8.95 6.82 6.25
CA LYS A 176 -8.88 5.77 7.28
C LYS A 176 -10.08 4.85 7.38
N ASN A 177 -9.84 3.55 7.55
CA ASN A 177 -10.88 2.56 7.89
C ASN A 177 -12.07 2.55 6.92
N ASN A 178 -11.86 2.91 5.65
CA ASN A 178 -12.93 2.85 4.66
C ASN A 178 -13.07 1.43 4.12
N HIS A 179 -14.31 0.99 3.87
CA HIS A 179 -14.61 -0.26 3.18
C HIS A 179 -14.96 0.04 1.72
N ILE A 180 -14.03 -0.24 0.82
CA ILE A 180 -14.15 0.06 -0.60
C ILE A 180 -14.34 -1.24 -1.37
N LYS A 181 -15.49 -1.38 -2.04
CA LYS A 181 -15.87 -2.61 -2.72
C LYS A 181 -16.27 -2.33 -4.16
N LYS A 182 -15.73 -3.09 -5.11
CA LYS A 182 -16.11 -3.00 -6.53
C LYS A 182 -15.93 -1.59 -7.08
N CYS A 183 -14.80 -0.94 -6.80
CA CYS A 183 -14.53 0.41 -7.28
C CYS A 183 -13.36 0.43 -8.27
N PHE A 184 -13.27 1.47 -9.09
CA PHE A 184 -12.17 1.67 -10.03
C PHE A 184 -11.69 3.13 -10.03
N GLY A 185 -10.55 3.38 -10.65
CA GLY A 185 -10.00 4.71 -10.86
C GLY A 185 -9.08 4.77 -12.07
N THR A 186 -8.62 5.96 -12.43
CA THR A 186 -7.63 6.14 -13.51
C THR A 186 -6.22 5.86 -12.99
N TYR A 187 -5.89 6.40 -11.82
CA TYR A 187 -4.59 6.20 -11.17
C TYR A 187 -4.68 5.25 -9.98
N GLY A 188 -5.67 5.39 -9.13
CA GLY A 188 -5.83 4.52 -7.97
C GLY A 188 -7.29 4.42 -7.58
N ILE A 189 -7.68 3.30 -6.97
CA ILE A 189 -8.99 3.22 -6.32
C ILE A 189 -9.00 4.15 -5.10
N ILE A 190 -7.91 4.20 -4.34
CA ILE A 190 -7.52 5.37 -3.57
C ILE A 190 -6.38 6.07 -4.31
N PHE A 191 -6.56 7.34 -4.64
CA PHE A 191 -5.55 8.18 -5.27
C PHE A 191 -5.21 9.36 -4.35
N ALA A 192 -3.92 9.51 -4.05
CA ALA A 192 -3.35 10.70 -3.45
C ALA A 192 -2.25 11.25 -4.37
N GLY A 193 -2.45 12.44 -4.92
CA GLY A 193 -1.54 13.07 -5.90
C GLY A 193 -0.33 13.76 -5.26
N ALA A 194 -0.11 15.04 -5.56
CA ALA A 194 0.91 15.88 -4.93
C ALA A 194 0.54 16.20 -3.48
N PHE A 195 1.43 15.97 -2.52
CA PHE A 195 1.11 16.19 -1.10
C PHE A 195 2.29 16.40 -0.14
N ASP A 196 1.95 16.97 1.02
CA ASP A 196 2.62 16.85 2.31
C ASP A 196 1.58 16.43 3.38
N ARG A 197 2.00 15.55 4.30
CA ARG A 197 1.23 15.02 5.44
C ARG A 197 -0.02 14.24 5.06
N VAL A 198 0.10 13.19 4.26
CA VAL A 198 -1.01 12.28 3.95
C VAL A 198 -0.85 10.94 4.67
N SER A 199 -1.90 10.46 5.34
CA SER A 199 -1.94 9.10 5.88
C SER A 199 -3.11 8.30 5.30
N ILE A 200 -2.82 7.13 4.73
CA ILE A 200 -3.80 6.17 4.20
C ILE A 200 -3.73 4.91 5.06
N GLU A 201 -4.71 4.70 5.92
CA GLU A 201 -4.64 3.71 7.00
C GLU A 201 -5.84 2.77 7.09
N GLY A 202 -5.62 1.46 7.26
CA GLY A 202 -6.69 0.56 7.68
C GLY A 202 -7.82 0.37 6.66
N ASN A 203 -7.63 0.77 5.41
CA ASN A 203 -8.68 0.66 4.39
C ASN A 203 -8.75 -0.77 3.84
N LEU A 204 -9.96 -1.26 3.59
CA LEU A 204 -10.21 -2.56 2.98
C LEU A 204 -10.70 -2.37 1.55
N ILE A 205 -9.93 -2.82 0.56
CA ILE A 205 -10.18 -2.57 -0.86
C ILE A 205 -10.26 -3.90 -1.62
N HIS A 206 -11.39 -4.17 -2.27
CA HIS A 206 -11.56 -5.40 -3.04
C HIS A 206 -12.56 -5.30 -4.19
N GLY A 207 -12.26 -6.02 -5.27
CA GLY A 207 -13.11 -6.15 -6.46
C GLY A 207 -13.20 -4.90 -7.33
N VAL A 208 -13.63 -5.08 -8.59
CA VAL A 208 -13.88 -4.00 -9.55
C VAL A 208 -15.38 -3.81 -9.80
N PRO A 209 -15.84 -2.65 -10.32
CA PRO A 209 -17.26 -2.41 -10.58
C PRO A 209 -17.83 -3.43 -11.57
N ASP A 210 -19.03 -3.92 -11.29
CA ASP A 210 -19.72 -4.87 -12.19
C ASP A 210 -20.03 -4.23 -13.54
N GLN A 211 -20.18 -2.90 -13.55
CA GLN A 211 -20.53 -2.10 -14.72
C GLN A 211 -19.31 -1.59 -15.51
N LEU A 212 -18.10 -1.91 -15.06
CA LEU A 212 -16.86 -1.43 -15.68
C LEU A 212 -16.74 -2.00 -17.10
N ASP A 213 -16.73 -1.12 -18.08
CA ASP A 213 -16.43 -1.51 -19.46
C ASP A 213 -14.93 -1.39 -19.72
N LYS A 214 -14.24 -2.53 -19.62
CA LYS A 214 -12.79 -2.65 -19.81
C LYS A 214 -12.35 -2.43 -21.26
N THR A 215 -13.26 -2.43 -22.24
CA THR A 215 -12.91 -2.23 -23.66
C THR A 215 -12.74 -0.76 -24.00
N ILE A 216 -13.42 0.11 -23.26
CA ILE A 216 -13.35 1.57 -23.45
C ILE A 216 -12.55 2.27 -22.35
N THR A 217 -12.29 1.59 -21.22
CA THR A 217 -11.45 2.13 -20.14
C THR A 217 -9.99 1.91 -20.49
N THR A 218 -9.27 2.99 -20.80
CA THR A 218 -7.88 2.94 -21.29
C THR A 218 -6.83 2.89 -20.19
N PHE A 219 -7.24 2.91 -18.92
CA PHE A 219 -6.35 3.09 -17.79
C PHE A 219 -6.02 1.77 -17.08
N THR A 220 -4.86 1.76 -16.43
CA THR A 220 -4.35 0.61 -15.68
C THR A 220 -4.11 1.06 -14.24
N PRO A 221 -5.14 1.05 -13.40
CA PRO A 221 -5.03 1.61 -12.06
C PRO A 221 -4.33 0.68 -11.08
N TYR A 222 -4.16 1.25 -9.90
CA TYR A 222 -3.55 0.66 -8.74
C TYR A 222 -4.63 0.53 -7.66
N GLY A 223 -4.49 -0.40 -6.72
CA GLY A 223 -5.36 -0.41 -5.54
C GLY A 223 -5.25 0.89 -4.76
N ILE A 224 -4.00 1.25 -4.41
CA ILE A 224 -3.64 2.54 -3.82
C ILE A 224 -2.53 3.16 -4.66
N TYR A 225 -2.70 4.42 -5.07
CA TYR A 225 -1.66 5.23 -5.69
C TYR A 225 -1.40 6.45 -4.82
N CYS A 226 -0.20 6.52 -4.24
CA CYS A 226 0.22 7.59 -3.34
C CYS A 226 1.45 8.29 -3.90
N GLY A 227 1.23 9.42 -4.55
CA GLY A 227 2.23 10.36 -5.05
C GLY A 227 1.82 10.99 -6.37
N TYR A 228 2.53 12.04 -6.78
CA TYR A 228 2.38 12.62 -8.12
C TYR A 228 3.20 11.88 -9.21
N SER A 229 2.71 11.92 -10.46
CA SER A 229 3.27 11.12 -11.57
C SER A 229 4.53 11.72 -12.22
N VAL A 230 4.86 12.98 -11.94
CA VAL A 230 6.04 13.67 -12.49
C VAL A 230 7.24 13.43 -11.59
N ALA A 231 8.30 12.82 -12.12
CA ALA A 231 9.49 12.39 -11.34
C ALA A 231 10.20 13.54 -10.60
N THR A 232 10.18 14.75 -11.16
CA THR A 232 10.80 15.95 -10.54
C THR A 232 9.96 16.58 -9.45
N GLN A 233 8.72 16.12 -9.23
CA GLN A 233 7.84 16.63 -8.19
C GLN A 233 7.93 15.73 -6.95
N PRO A 234 8.52 16.20 -5.84
CA PRO A 234 8.54 15.45 -4.59
C PRO A 234 7.15 15.42 -3.95
N ASN A 235 6.84 14.32 -3.27
CA ASN A 235 5.82 14.27 -2.22
C ASN A 235 6.55 14.22 -0.88
N PHE A 236 6.17 15.04 0.10
CA PHE A 236 7.05 15.33 1.23
C PHE A 236 6.96 14.31 2.35
N THR A 237 5.87 14.32 3.12
CA THR A 237 5.65 13.37 4.22
C THR A 237 4.36 12.59 4.02
N GLY A 238 4.39 11.28 4.27
CA GLY A 238 3.17 10.49 4.18
C GLY A 238 3.33 9.03 4.59
N ASN A 239 2.21 8.36 4.83
CA ASN A 239 2.17 6.98 5.29
C ASN A 239 1.07 6.19 4.57
N VAL A 240 1.36 4.93 4.23
CA VAL A 240 0.39 3.99 3.66
C VAL A 240 0.46 2.72 4.49
N ASN A 241 -0.38 2.62 5.52
CA ASN A 241 -0.21 1.63 6.58
C ASN A 241 -1.45 0.77 6.84
N ASN A 242 -1.25 -0.51 7.11
CA ASN A 242 -2.29 -1.44 7.56
C ASN A 242 -3.49 -1.53 6.61
N ASN A 243 -3.32 -1.28 5.31
CA ASN A 243 -4.40 -1.45 4.33
C ASN A 243 -4.46 -2.89 3.83
N GLU A 244 -5.65 -3.34 3.47
CA GLU A 244 -5.88 -4.61 2.78
C GLU A 244 -6.33 -4.35 1.34
N VAL A 245 -5.62 -4.96 0.40
CA VAL A 245 -5.88 -4.84 -1.04
C VAL A 245 -5.98 -6.25 -1.63
N ASP A 246 -7.17 -6.68 -2.02
CA ASP A 246 -7.42 -8.03 -2.59
C ASP A 246 -8.13 -7.92 -3.95
N PHE A 247 -7.43 -8.31 -5.02
CA PHE A 247 -7.98 -8.33 -6.38
C PHE A 247 -7.70 -9.64 -7.10
N GLU A 248 -8.77 -10.19 -7.69
CA GLU A 248 -8.71 -11.31 -8.63
C GLU A 248 -8.88 -10.83 -10.08
N ASP A 249 -9.21 -9.56 -10.29
CA ASP A 249 -9.48 -8.99 -11.59
C ASP A 249 -8.22 -8.40 -12.24
N THR A 250 -7.98 -8.74 -13.51
CA THR A 250 -6.80 -8.30 -14.28
C THR A 250 -6.72 -6.79 -14.51
N ALA A 251 -7.81 -6.05 -14.29
CA ALA A 251 -7.85 -4.62 -14.49
C ALA A 251 -6.99 -3.82 -13.48
N VAL A 252 -6.62 -4.41 -12.33
CA VAL A 252 -5.80 -3.76 -11.30
C VAL A 252 -4.47 -4.52 -11.12
N PRO A 253 -3.46 -4.29 -11.96
CA PRO A 253 -2.23 -5.09 -11.93
C PRO A 253 -1.23 -4.70 -10.85
N VAL A 254 -1.49 -3.65 -10.09
CA VAL A 254 -0.63 -3.22 -8.97
C VAL A 254 -1.45 -2.97 -7.72
N GLY A 255 -1.03 -3.53 -6.59
CA GLY A 255 -1.72 -3.37 -5.31
C GLY A 255 -1.51 -1.97 -4.74
N ILE A 256 -0.27 -1.65 -4.36
CA ILE A 256 0.10 -0.36 -3.77
C ILE A 256 1.28 0.24 -4.54
N MET A 257 1.13 1.48 -4.99
CA MET A 257 2.20 2.32 -5.53
C MET A 257 2.43 3.51 -4.61
N VAL A 258 3.67 3.70 -4.18
CA VAL A 258 4.14 4.92 -3.52
C VAL A 258 5.24 5.54 -4.37
N ARG A 259 5.10 6.82 -4.71
CA ARG A 259 5.96 7.48 -5.69
C ARG A 259 6.50 8.81 -5.20
N ASN A 260 7.78 9.08 -5.47
CA ASN A 260 8.48 10.35 -5.16
C ASN A 260 8.39 10.80 -3.69
N LEU A 261 8.08 9.89 -2.76
CA LEU A 261 7.90 10.22 -1.36
C LEU A 261 9.26 10.40 -0.67
N GLN A 262 9.47 11.56 -0.05
CA GLN A 262 10.75 11.92 0.57
C GLN A 262 10.92 11.30 1.95
N GLU A 263 9.84 11.24 2.74
CA GLU A 263 9.86 10.72 4.11
C GLU A 263 8.53 10.05 4.45
N GLY A 264 8.58 8.86 5.06
CA GLY A 264 7.36 8.15 5.36
C GLY A 264 7.50 6.66 5.62
N SER A 265 6.36 5.97 5.56
CA SER A 265 6.29 4.53 5.79
C SER A 265 5.23 3.84 4.95
N VAL A 266 5.52 2.61 4.52
CA VAL A 266 4.63 1.65 3.88
C VAL A 266 4.66 0.38 4.72
N MET A 267 3.76 0.28 5.69
CA MET A 267 3.89 -0.72 6.76
C MET A 267 2.63 -1.52 7.02
N GLY A 268 2.80 -2.81 7.33
CA GLY A 268 1.69 -3.66 7.78
C GLY A 268 0.60 -3.89 6.75
N ASN A 269 0.81 -3.53 5.47
CA ASN A 269 -0.21 -3.71 4.44
C ASN A 269 -0.30 -5.19 4.04
N THR A 270 -1.52 -5.63 3.72
CA THR A 270 -1.79 -6.93 3.12
C THR A 270 -2.22 -6.74 1.67
N VAL A 271 -1.46 -7.30 0.73
CA VAL A 271 -1.77 -7.24 -0.71
C VAL A 271 -1.90 -8.65 -1.26
N LYS A 272 -3.04 -8.96 -1.87
CA LYS A 272 -3.32 -10.23 -2.53
C LYS A 272 -3.77 -10.00 -3.97
N LEU A 273 -2.97 -10.46 -4.94
CA LEU A 273 -3.27 -10.35 -6.37
C LEU A 273 -2.99 -11.68 -7.06
N THR A 274 -4.02 -12.46 -7.37
CA THR A 274 -3.84 -13.86 -7.84
C THR A 274 -3.95 -14.03 -9.36
N HIS A 275 -4.22 -12.96 -10.10
CA HIS A 275 -4.44 -12.99 -11.54
C HIS A 275 -3.14 -12.96 -12.37
N ASN A 276 -3.22 -13.19 -13.68
CA ASN A 276 -2.05 -13.33 -14.56
C ASN A 276 -1.44 -12.00 -15.04
N SER A 277 -2.19 -10.90 -15.00
CA SER A 277 -1.70 -9.58 -15.41
C SER A 277 -0.96 -8.80 -14.31
N VAL A 278 -0.67 -9.42 -13.16
CA VAL A 278 0.00 -8.76 -12.02
C VAL A 278 1.38 -8.28 -12.42
N LYS A 279 1.69 -7.03 -12.06
CA LYS A 279 3.01 -6.41 -12.24
C LYS A 279 3.73 -6.29 -10.90
N ASN A 280 3.08 -5.73 -9.89
CA ASN A 280 3.67 -5.52 -8.57
C ASN A 280 2.64 -5.70 -7.46
N GLY A 281 3.04 -6.30 -6.33
CA GLY A 281 2.23 -6.21 -5.11
C GLY A 281 2.33 -4.81 -4.51
N ILE A 282 3.53 -4.48 -4.04
CA ILE A 282 3.89 -3.15 -3.53
C ILE A 282 5.08 -2.62 -4.33
N ARG A 283 4.98 -1.37 -4.79
CA ARG A 283 6.08 -0.68 -5.46
C ARG A 283 6.32 0.69 -4.83
N LEU A 284 7.53 0.89 -4.34
CA LEU A 284 8.06 2.22 -4.00
C LEU A 284 8.91 2.65 -5.20
N TRP A 285 8.63 3.82 -5.76
CA TRP A 285 9.31 4.34 -6.94
C TRP A 285 9.88 5.72 -6.64
N ASN A 286 11.20 5.89 -6.78
CA ASN A 286 11.91 7.15 -6.58
C ASN A 286 11.64 7.74 -5.18
N CYS A 287 11.59 6.89 -4.16
CA CYS A 287 11.40 7.32 -2.78
C CYS A 287 12.77 7.52 -2.11
N ASP A 288 12.86 8.36 -1.08
CA ASP A 288 14.11 8.56 -0.34
C ASP A 288 14.09 7.85 1.01
N ARG A 289 13.61 8.47 2.08
CA ARG A 289 13.61 7.91 3.45
C ARG A 289 12.26 7.25 3.78
N VAL A 290 11.84 6.30 2.95
CA VAL A 290 10.54 5.62 3.08
C VAL A 290 10.75 4.15 3.46
N GLY A 291 10.28 3.76 4.64
CA GLY A 291 10.39 2.37 5.09
C GLY A 291 9.33 1.46 4.46
N ALA A 292 9.70 0.25 4.02
CA ALA A 292 8.76 -0.80 3.64
C ALA A 292 8.87 -1.97 4.64
N VAL A 293 8.01 -1.99 5.66
CA VAL A 293 8.20 -2.84 6.84
C VAL A 293 6.96 -3.65 7.20
N GLY A 294 7.11 -4.95 7.44
CA GLY A 294 6.01 -5.77 7.97
C GLY A 294 4.86 -6.01 7.00
N ASN A 295 5.06 -5.81 5.69
CA ASN A 295 4.01 -6.03 4.70
C ASN A 295 3.84 -7.52 4.38
N THR A 296 2.60 -7.94 4.13
CA THR A 296 2.28 -9.28 3.63
C THR A 296 1.82 -9.17 2.19
N VAL A 297 2.56 -9.78 1.25
CA VAL A 297 2.22 -9.76 -0.17
C VAL A 297 2.11 -11.18 -0.71
N ARG A 298 0.97 -11.49 -1.32
CA ARG A 298 0.67 -12.79 -1.93
C ARG A 298 0.23 -12.59 -3.38
N LEU A 299 1.09 -12.98 -4.31
CA LEU A 299 0.79 -12.92 -5.73
C LEU A 299 0.40 -14.30 -6.27
N GLY A 300 -0.17 -14.35 -7.47
CA GLY A 300 -0.30 -15.55 -8.28
C GLY A 300 1.05 -15.99 -8.86
N THR A 301 1.09 -16.38 -10.13
CA THR A 301 2.35 -16.80 -10.78
C THR A 301 3.20 -15.62 -11.28
N PHE A 302 2.60 -14.44 -11.47
CA PHE A 302 3.23 -13.30 -12.15
C PHE A 302 3.47 -12.10 -11.22
N GLY A 303 4.45 -11.26 -11.60
CA GLY A 303 4.74 -9.98 -10.96
C GLY A 303 5.77 -10.04 -9.83
N GLU A 304 6.13 -8.87 -9.30
CA GLU A 304 7.09 -8.72 -8.19
C GLU A 304 6.36 -8.36 -6.90
N PRO A 305 6.43 -9.16 -5.82
CA PRO A 305 5.69 -8.85 -4.59
C PRO A 305 6.07 -7.49 -3.97
N LEU A 306 7.36 -7.16 -3.96
CA LEU A 306 7.86 -5.89 -3.43
C LEU A 306 9.02 -5.38 -4.30
N THR A 307 8.90 -4.16 -4.80
CA THR A 307 9.98 -3.43 -5.47
C THR A 307 10.26 -2.13 -4.72
N PRO A 308 11.30 -2.10 -3.84
CA PRO A 308 11.56 -0.95 -3.00
C PRO A 308 12.68 -0.05 -3.57
N GLU A 309 12.32 0.95 -4.40
CA GLU A 309 13.26 1.99 -4.83
C GLU A 309 13.30 3.11 -3.78
N THR A 310 14.08 2.89 -2.71
CA THR A 310 14.20 3.78 -1.55
C THR A 310 15.50 3.57 -0.77
N ASN A 311 15.96 4.61 -0.06
CA ASN A 311 17.03 4.53 0.94
C ASN A 311 16.50 4.24 2.36
N GLY A 312 15.18 4.12 2.53
CA GLY A 312 14.54 3.74 3.78
C GLY A 312 14.72 2.25 4.13
N LYS A 313 14.34 1.88 5.36
CA LYS A 313 14.47 0.51 5.85
C LYS A 313 13.46 -0.42 5.16
N VAL A 314 13.94 -1.55 4.65
CA VAL A 314 13.11 -2.64 4.10
C VAL A 314 13.35 -3.89 4.94
N LEU A 315 12.38 -4.27 5.78
CA LEU A 315 12.56 -5.41 6.70
C LEU A 315 11.24 -6.09 7.06
N ALA A 316 11.33 -7.35 7.48
CA ALA A 316 10.21 -8.16 7.97
C ALA A 316 8.98 -8.25 7.05
N ASN A 317 9.17 -8.22 5.73
CA ASN A 317 8.08 -8.42 4.78
C ASN A 317 7.87 -9.93 4.52
N THR A 318 6.62 -10.37 4.47
CA THR A 318 6.24 -11.75 4.10
C THR A 318 5.79 -11.76 2.65
N LEU A 319 6.61 -12.32 1.76
CA LEU A 319 6.41 -12.26 0.30
C LEU A 319 6.23 -13.67 -0.28
N SER A 320 5.21 -13.86 -1.13
CA SER A 320 4.96 -15.13 -1.82
C SER A 320 4.33 -14.93 -3.19
N GLY A 321 4.54 -15.88 -4.10
CA GLY A 321 4.06 -15.82 -5.49
C GLY A 321 4.87 -14.87 -6.38
N GLY A 322 4.52 -14.82 -7.66
CA GLY A 322 5.24 -14.03 -8.66
C GLY A 322 6.66 -14.54 -8.91
N ASN A 323 7.55 -13.62 -9.30
CA ASN A 323 8.99 -13.87 -9.44
C ASN A 323 9.75 -13.82 -8.10
N ALA A 324 9.05 -13.93 -6.96
CA ALA A 324 9.66 -13.77 -5.66
C ALA A 324 10.88 -14.70 -5.49
N VAL A 325 12.08 -14.13 -5.55
CA VAL A 325 13.20 -14.67 -4.79
C VAL A 325 12.84 -14.35 -3.35
N TYR A 326 12.23 -15.32 -2.67
CA TYR A 326 11.81 -15.22 -1.27
C TYR A 326 12.89 -14.45 -0.48
N GLN A 327 12.54 -13.31 0.10
CA GLN A 327 13.48 -12.54 0.93
C GLN A 327 13.22 -12.94 2.36
N PRO A 328 14.24 -13.32 3.15
CA PRO A 328 14.02 -13.64 4.54
C PRO A 328 13.50 -12.42 5.28
N ILE A 329 12.65 -12.70 6.27
CA ILE A 329 12.47 -11.77 7.38
C ILE A 329 13.83 -11.71 8.09
N GLN A 330 14.50 -10.55 7.99
CA GLN A 330 15.70 -10.26 8.77
C GLN A 330 15.40 -10.54 10.26
N GLY A 331 16.17 -11.44 10.88
CA GLY A 331 15.96 -11.93 12.25
C GLY A 331 15.22 -13.27 12.40
N GLN A 332 14.79 -13.94 11.32
CA GLN A 332 14.33 -15.34 11.43
C GLN A 332 15.53 -16.30 11.58
N PRO A 333 15.57 -17.14 12.64
CA PRO A 333 16.62 -18.13 12.77
C PRO A 333 16.37 -19.31 11.82
N ILE A 334 17.42 -19.70 11.08
CA ILE A 334 17.54 -21.02 10.49
C ILE A 334 18.09 -21.93 11.57
N ALA A 335 17.30 -22.88 12.06
CA ALA A 335 17.68 -23.74 13.17
C ALA A 335 17.50 -25.21 12.79
N PHE A 336 18.56 -26.01 12.95
CA PHE A 336 18.51 -27.44 12.67
C PHE A 336 19.51 -28.21 13.53
N ARG A 337 19.30 -29.52 13.60
CA ARG A 337 20.26 -30.48 14.13
C ARG A 337 20.85 -31.29 12.99
N ILE A 338 22.15 -31.53 13.01
CA ILE A 338 22.81 -32.48 12.10
C ILE A 338 23.53 -33.56 12.91
N THR A 339 23.23 -34.83 12.62
CA THR A 339 23.84 -35.99 13.30
C THR A 339 24.81 -36.68 12.36
N ALA A 340 26.03 -36.96 12.82
CA ALA A 340 27.06 -37.63 12.05
C ALA A 340 26.75 -39.12 11.82
N ASN A 341 27.09 -39.63 10.64
CA ASN A 341 26.84 -41.01 10.23
C ASN A 341 27.88 -41.56 9.24
N SER A 342 29.10 -41.01 9.25
CA SER A 342 30.17 -41.28 8.25
C SER A 342 29.77 -40.94 6.81
N GLY A 343 28.94 -39.90 6.65
CA GLY A 343 28.45 -39.35 5.39
C GLY A 343 28.03 -37.88 5.57
N ASN A 344 27.13 -37.35 4.76
CA ASN A 344 26.67 -35.96 4.89
C ASN A 344 25.81 -35.69 6.16
N GLY A 345 25.63 -36.67 7.02
CA GLY A 345 24.80 -36.58 8.21
C GLY A 345 23.32 -36.75 7.94
N VAL A 346 22.56 -36.80 9.02
CA VAL A 346 21.09 -36.74 9.01
C VAL A 346 20.66 -35.41 9.62
N VAL A 347 19.91 -34.63 8.87
CA VAL A 347 19.45 -33.30 9.28
C VAL A 347 18.01 -33.37 9.80
N THR A 348 17.74 -32.70 10.92
CA THR A 348 16.40 -32.49 11.47
C THR A 348 16.16 -31.00 11.64
N TYR A 349 15.24 -30.45 10.84
CA TYR A 349 14.92 -29.03 10.86
C TYR A 349 14.04 -28.67 12.05
N LYS A 350 14.35 -27.52 12.67
CA LYS A 350 13.55 -26.90 13.74
C LYS A 350 12.86 -25.62 13.23
N ALA A 351 13.55 -24.84 12.38
CA ALA A 351 13.02 -23.63 11.74
C ALA A 351 13.84 -23.25 10.49
N GLY A 352 13.23 -22.51 9.57
CA GLY A 352 13.92 -21.81 8.47
C GLY A 352 14.45 -22.69 7.34
N ASP A 353 13.89 -23.88 7.12
CA ASP A 353 14.30 -24.80 6.07
C ASP A 353 14.09 -24.23 4.66
N GLN A 354 13.15 -23.31 4.48
CA GLN A 354 12.93 -22.59 3.23
C GLN A 354 14.11 -21.72 2.76
N PHE A 355 15.07 -21.42 3.66
CA PHE A 355 16.30 -20.67 3.36
C PHE A 355 17.53 -21.56 3.13
N LEU A 356 17.37 -22.88 3.30
CA LEU A 356 18.43 -23.85 3.09
C LEU A 356 18.29 -24.49 1.72
N ASP A 357 19.36 -24.42 0.93
CA ASP A 357 19.46 -25.14 -0.33
C ASP A 357 19.97 -26.56 -0.09
N SER A 358 21.14 -26.66 0.53
CA SER A 358 21.76 -27.94 0.86
C SER A 358 22.74 -27.81 2.02
N ILE A 359 22.96 -28.92 2.71
CA ILE A 359 23.99 -29.06 3.73
C ILE A 359 24.92 -30.17 3.28
N VAL A 360 26.20 -29.86 3.09
CA VAL A 360 27.18 -30.78 2.50
C VAL A 360 28.49 -30.75 3.27
N SER A 361 29.22 -31.85 3.22
CA SER A 361 30.56 -31.90 3.79
C SER A 361 31.53 -30.99 2.99
N ASP A 362 32.36 -30.24 3.71
CA ASP A 362 33.45 -29.43 3.15
C ASP A 362 34.79 -29.97 3.63
N PRO A 363 35.90 -29.88 2.88
CA PRO A 363 37.23 -30.28 3.36
C PRO A 363 37.63 -29.63 4.69
N ASN A 364 37.06 -28.46 5.02
CA ASN A 364 37.33 -27.74 6.25
C ASN A 364 36.28 -27.99 7.36
N GLY A 365 35.22 -28.75 7.09
CA GLY A 365 34.13 -28.97 8.04
C GLY A 365 32.78 -29.20 7.36
N LEU A 366 31.85 -28.28 7.57
CA LEU A 366 30.47 -28.34 7.09
C LEU A 366 30.12 -27.08 6.30
N ALA A 367 29.65 -27.24 5.06
CA ALA A 367 29.10 -26.16 4.25
C ALA A 367 27.57 -26.19 4.27
N ILE A 368 26.99 -25.02 4.51
CA ILE A 368 25.56 -24.80 4.59
C ILE A 368 25.23 -23.80 3.48
N ASN A 369 24.69 -24.31 2.38
CA ASN A 369 24.32 -23.51 1.23
C ASN A 369 22.95 -22.87 1.49
N LEU A 370 22.93 -21.55 1.40
CA LEU A 370 21.74 -20.74 1.61
C LEU A 370 21.12 -20.40 0.27
N LYS A 371 19.79 -20.42 0.22
CA LYS A 371 19.00 -19.85 -0.88
C LYS A 371 18.13 -18.75 -0.31
N ASN A 372 17.65 -17.87 -1.18
CA ASN A 372 16.64 -16.89 -0.78
C ASN A 372 17.13 -15.98 0.37
N VAL A 373 18.39 -15.56 0.37
CA VAL A 373 18.98 -14.60 1.34
C VAL A 373 19.56 -13.41 0.58
N SER A 374 19.26 -12.19 1.04
CA SER A 374 19.59 -10.95 0.32
C SER A 374 21.10 -10.78 0.15
N PRO A 375 21.60 -10.35 -1.03
CA PRO A 375 23.00 -9.97 -1.22
C PRO A 375 23.48 -8.96 -0.19
N GLY A 376 24.70 -9.15 0.32
CA GLY A 376 25.29 -8.31 1.36
C GLY A 376 24.96 -8.71 2.81
N THR A 377 24.04 -9.67 3.01
CA THR A 377 23.78 -10.24 4.35
C THR A 377 25.01 -11.01 4.86
N ASN A 378 25.37 -10.76 6.11
CA ASN A 378 26.43 -11.49 6.81
C ASN A 378 25.83 -12.29 7.98
N PRO A 379 25.54 -13.59 7.79
CA PRO A 379 24.85 -14.39 8.79
C PRO A 379 25.63 -14.54 10.10
N LEU A 380 24.92 -14.49 11.22
CA LEU A 380 25.46 -14.84 12.55
C LEU A 380 25.17 -16.31 12.83
N VAL A 381 26.18 -17.07 13.26
CA VAL A 381 26.06 -18.52 13.43
C VAL A 381 26.42 -18.92 14.86
N LYS A 382 25.56 -19.75 15.45
CA LYS A 382 25.79 -20.40 16.74
C LYS A 382 25.86 -21.91 16.52
N VAL A 383 26.87 -22.55 17.11
CA VAL A 383 27.10 -24.00 17.00
C VAL A 383 27.25 -24.56 18.41
N ILE A 384 26.50 -25.63 18.70
CA ILE A 384 26.51 -26.29 20.01
C ILE A 384 26.54 -27.81 19.79
N ASP A 385 27.30 -28.54 20.60
CA ASP A 385 27.23 -30.00 20.62
C ASP A 385 25.84 -30.48 21.05
N ALA A 386 25.24 -31.37 20.25
CA ALA A 386 23.92 -31.94 20.51
C ALA A 386 23.97 -33.25 21.32
N SER A 387 25.17 -33.76 21.62
CA SER A 387 25.39 -35.05 22.30
C SER A 387 26.41 -34.93 23.42
N SER A 388 26.21 -35.66 24.52
CA SER A 388 27.08 -35.66 25.70
C SER A 388 28.52 -36.13 25.43
N GLY A 389 28.74 -36.91 24.38
CA GLY A 389 30.07 -37.35 23.92
C GLY A 389 30.72 -36.44 22.88
N GLY A 390 30.07 -35.34 22.49
CA GLY A 390 30.52 -34.47 21.40
C GLY A 390 30.49 -35.16 20.02
N LEU A 391 30.95 -34.42 19.02
CA LEU A 391 31.13 -34.91 17.65
C LEU A 391 32.48 -35.63 17.53
N THR A 392 32.56 -36.81 16.90
CA THR A 392 33.81 -37.62 16.91
C THR A 392 34.27 -38.10 15.53
N ALA A 393 35.58 -38.04 15.28
CA ALA A 393 36.26 -38.69 14.15
C ALA A 393 37.11 -39.87 14.68
N GLY A 394 36.64 -41.10 14.50
CA GLY A 394 37.27 -42.26 15.15
C GLY A 394 37.15 -42.17 16.68
N SER A 395 38.29 -42.17 17.37
CA SER A 395 38.39 -41.98 18.82
C SER A 395 38.61 -40.52 19.24
N THR A 396 38.78 -39.60 18.28
CA THR A 396 39.08 -38.19 18.56
C THR A 396 37.80 -37.38 18.67
N VAL A 397 37.62 -36.68 19.78
CA VAL A 397 36.53 -35.72 19.99
C VAL A 397 36.87 -34.42 19.28
N MET A 398 35.94 -33.93 18.46
CA MET A 398 35.98 -32.58 17.90
C MET A 398 35.45 -31.63 18.96
N GLY A 399 36.21 -30.57 19.28
CA GLY A 399 35.85 -29.64 20.35
C GLY A 399 36.02 -28.17 19.97
N TYR A 400 36.42 -27.90 18.72
CA TYR A 400 36.63 -26.54 18.24
C TYR A 400 35.83 -26.30 16.95
N TYR A 401 34.77 -25.51 17.09
CA TYR A 401 33.88 -25.10 16.01
C TYR A 401 33.94 -23.58 15.86
N TYR A 402 34.08 -23.10 14.62
CA TYR A 402 34.11 -21.67 14.37
C TYR A 402 33.58 -21.35 12.98
N ILE A 403 33.13 -20.12 12.80
CA ILE A 403 32.68 -19.61 11.50
C ILE A 403 33.91 -19.37 10.64
N ARG A 404 34.11 -20.19 9.61
CA ARG A 404 35.23 -20.04 8.67
C ARG A 404 34.91 -18.99 7.61
N SER A 405 33.67 -18.98 7.13
CA SER A 405 33.13 -17.95 6.24
C SER A 405 31.62 -17.86 6.40
N ALA A 406 31.07 -16.67 6.24
CA ALA A 406 29.63 -16.42 6.24
C ALA A 406 29.31 -15.39 5.16
N ALA A 407 28.39 -15.74 4.27
CA ALA A 407 27.89 -14.90 3.20
C ALA A 407 26.43 -15.27 2.89
N HIS A 408 25.72 -14.40 2.18
CA HIS A 408 24.33 -14.62 1.76
C HIS A 408 24.08 -15.93 0.99
N THR A 409 25.08 -16.51 0.33
CA THR A 409 24.94 -17.78 -0.41
C THR A 409 25.39 -19.00 0.38
N GLN A 410 26.25 -18.84 1.39
CA GLN A 410 26.87 -19.96 2.07
C GLN A 410 27.45 -19.57 3.43
N VAL A 411 27.29 -20.47 4.40
CA VAL A 411 28.02 -20.49 5.67
C VAL A 411 28.90 -21.72 5.71
N VAL A 412 30.17 -21.57 6.10
CA VAL A 412 31.09 -22.68 6.34
C VAL A 412 31.51 -22.70 7.80
N ILE A 413 31.22 -23.81 8.48
CA ILE A 413 31.66 -24.08 9.85
C ILE A 413 32.94 -24.90 9.79
N GLY A 414 34.02 -24.36 10.35
CA GLY A 414 35.27 -25.07 10.53
C GLY A 414 35.18 -26.05 11.69
N ILE A 415 35.60 -27.30 11.49
CA ILE A 415 35.57 -28.36 12.52
C ILE A 415 36.99 -28.85 12.79
N LYS A 416 37.39 -28.85 14.06
CA LYS A 416 38.71 -29.27 14.53
C LYS A 416 38.64 -29.95 15.90
N ALA A 417 39.63 -30.80 16.20
CA ALA A 417 39.84 -31.34 17.54
C ALA A 417 40.33 -30.26 18.52
N SER A 418 41.18 -29.35 18.05
CA SER A 418 41.70 -28.21 18.82
C SER A 418 42.10 -27.07 17.87
N PRO A 419 42.35 -25.83 18.36
CA PRO A 419 42.68 -24.70 17.49
C PRO A 419 43.87 -24.96 16.54
N SER A 420 44.86 -25.73 17.01
CA SER A 420 46.08 -26.06 16.27
C SER A 420 45.97 -27.32 15.39
N SER A 421 44.90 -28.10 15.48
CA SER A 421 44.74 -29.30 14.65
C SER A 421 44.38 -28.96 13.21
N SER A 422 44.61 -29.90 12.31
CA SER A 422 44.03 -29.87 10.96
C SER A 422 42.51 -29.89 11.02
N HIS A 423 41.88 -29.35 9.98
CA HIS A 423 40.43 -29.44 9.80
C HIS A 423 39.99 -30.88 9.56
N THR A 424 38.74 -31.15 9.91
CA THR A 424 38.08 -32.44 9.73
C THR A 424 36.82 -32.23 8.92
N SER A 425 36.69 -32.88 7.77
CA SER A 425 35.48 -32.81 6.95
C SER A 425 34.32 -33.55 7.62
N PHE A 426 33.11 -33.02 7.50
CA PHE A 426 31.96 -33.57 8.23
C PHE A 426 31.69 -35.06 7.89
N ASN A 427 31.91 -35.46 6.64
CA ASN A 427 31.72 -36.83 6.18
C ASN A 427 32.65 -37.89 6.81
N THR A 428 33.70 -37.47 7.52
CA THR A 428 34.60 -38.38 8.24
C THR A 428 34.16 -38.63 9.69
N LEU A 429 33.12 -37.95 10.15
CA LEU A 429 32.62 -38.03 11.52
C LEU A 429 31.67 -39.21 11.68
N ILE A 430 31.87 -39.98 12.75
CA ILE A 430 31.23 -41.28 12.94
C ILE A 430 30.03 -41.19 13.89
N LYS A 431 30.11 -40.32 14.91
CA LYS A 431 29.10 -40.19 15.97
C LYS A 431 28.99 -38.75 16.46
N GLY A 432 27.87 -38.47 17.13
CA GLY A 432 27.53 -37.18 17.70
C GLY A 432 26.72 -36.30 16.75
N GLY A 433 26.44 -35.07 17.17
CA GLY A 433 25.73 -34.11 16.33
C GLY A 433 25.92 -32.67 16.78
N LEU A 434 25.53 -31.73 15.92
CA LEU A 434 25.56 -30.30 16.17
C LEU A 434 24.14 -29.73 16.11
N ASP A 435 23.79 -28.88 17.07
CA ASP A 435 22.68 -27.94 16.95
C ASP A 435 23.23 -26.63 16.39
N ILE A 436 22.70 -26.20 15.25
CA ILE A 436 23.16 -25.02 14.51
C ILE A 436 21.99 -24.04 14.40
N GLU A 437 22.28 -22.78 14.70
CA GLU A 437 21.37 -21.65 14.53
C GLU A 437 22.06 -20.57 13.71
N ILE A 438 21.44 -20.13 12.61
CA ILE A 438 21.93 -19.07 11.73
C ILE A 438 20.89 -17.95 11.75
N THR A 439 21.29 -16.75 12.16
CA THR A 439 20.47 -15.55 12.07
C THR A 439 20.89 -14.75 10.83
N ILE A 440 19.93 -14.46 9.96
CA ILE A 440 20.08 -13.72 8.70
C ILE A 440 19.53 -12.29 8.79
#